data_AF-A0A9P7G259-F1
#
_entry.id   AF-A0A9P7G259-F1
#
_cell.length_a   1.000
_cell.length_b   1.000
_cell.length_c   1.000
_cell.angle_alpha   90.00
_cell.angle_beta   90.00
_cell.angle_gamma   90.00
#
_symmetry.space_group_name_H-M   'P 1'
#
loop_
_entity.id
_entity.type
_entity.pdbx_description
1 polymer ?
#
loop_
_entity_poly.entity_id
_entity_poly.type
_entity_poly.pdbx_seq_one_letter_code
_entity_poly.pdbx_strand_id
1 'polypeptide(L)'
;MTECCPNRPPHLSLLSHPVAGRFRNQPLSLHLSCTTDLVDSYYQNLRPGESPEHVMVAKESHSLWSILRCVDAQEQVECIVDSGCQIIAMSEEVCHDLHIRYDPTVILNMQSANGSVNPSLGLAQNMPCTIGDITLYLQIHIIWNPAYDILLGRPFDVLTCSSVKTNSANKTIITITDPNTQIVTAIPSFARGQHRRQPKPPVKMEIQNFRILSRK
;
A
#
# COMPACT_ATOMS: atom_id res chain seq x y z
N MET A 1 -40.98 24.61 8.11
CA MET A 1 -41.42 23.79 6.97
C MET A 1 -40.98 24.52 5.70
N THR A 2 -39.84 24.13 5.17
CA THR A 2 -39.36 24.57 3.85
C THR A 2 -38.34 23.54 3.38
N GLU A 3 -38.58 22.98 2.19
CA GLU A 3 -37.79 21.96 1.52
C GLU A 3 -36.41 22.48 1.11
N CYS A 4 -35.38 21.66 1.28
CA CYS A 4 -34.06 21.84 0.66
C CYS A 4 -33.68 20.54 -0.07
N CYS A 5 -33.78 20.52 -1.39
CA CYS A 5 -33.08 19.54 -2.23
C CYS A 5 -31.62 20.00 -2.45
N PRO A 6 -30.60 19.13 -2.28
CA PRO A 6 -29.23 19.51 -2.61
C PRO A 6 -28.74 18.93 -3.95
N ASN A 7 -28.20 19.83 -4.77
CA ASN A 7 -26.97 19.73 -5.56
C ASN A 7 -26.77 18.57 -6.56
N ARG A 8 -26.87 18.92 -7.85
CA ARG A 8 -26.31 18.18 -8.99
C ARG A 8 -24.78 18.42 -9.06
N PRO A 9 -23.92 17.38 -9.22
CA PRO A 9 -22.47 17.57 -9.35
C PRO A 9 -22.05 18.02 -10.77
N PRO A 10 -20.89 18.70 -10.92
CA PRO A 10 -20.44 19.24 -12.21
C PRO A 10 -19.75 18.18 -13.08
N HIS A 11 -19.85 18.37 -14.39
CA HIS A 11 -19.33 17.50 -15.44
C HIS A 11 -17.79 17.64 -15.55
N LEU A 12 -17.03 16.58 -15.26
CA LEU A 12 -15.56 16.57 -15.43
C LEU A 12 -15.18 16.25 -16.89
N SER A 13 -14.51 17.19 -17.56
CA SER A 13 -13.87 16.98 -18.86
C SER A 13 -12.50 16.30 -18.68
N LEU A 14 -12.34 15.07 -19.16
CA LEU A 14 -11.05 14.36 -19.19
C LEU A 14 -10.20 14.82 -20.38
N LEU A 15 -9.05 15.45 -20.10
CA LEU A 15 -7.98 15.68 -21.08
C LEU A 15 -7.16 14.39 -21.24
N SER A 16 -7.20 13.79 -22.43
CA SER A 16 -6.37 12.64 -22.79
C SER A 16 -5.03 13.09 -23.38
N HIS A 17 -3.93 12.58 -22.84
CA HIS A 17 -2.61 12.57 -23.51
C HIS A 17 -2.34 11.17 -24.06
N PRO A 18 -1.75 11.02 -25.26
CA PRO A 18 -1.61 9.72 -25.90
C PRO A 18 -0.31 9.01 -25.48
N VAL A 19 -0.40 7.71 -25.16
CA VAL A 19 0.76 6.81 -25.16
C VAL A 19 0.73 6.00 -26.45
N ALA A 20 1.76 6.18 -27.27
CA ALA A 20 1.89 5.52 -28.56
C ALA A 20 2.29 4.05 -28.39
N GLY A 21 1.40 3.14 -28.81
CA GLY A 21 1.69 1.72 -28.99
C GLY A 21 1.05 1.23 -30.29
N ARG A 22 1.86 0.88 -31.28
CA ARG A 22 1.43 0.37 -32.60
C ARG A 22 0.68 -0.95 -32.44
N PHE A 23 -0.64 -0.91 -32.42
CA PHE A 23 -1.49 -2.04 -32.78
C PHE A 23 -1.81 -1.95 -34.27
N ARG A 24 -1.58 -3.05 -34.99
CA ARG A 24 -1.90 -3.20 -36.41
C ARG A 24 -3.40 -2.88 -36.63
N ASN A 25 -3.67 -2.12 -37.69
CA ASN A 25 -4.97 -1.62 -38.13
C ASN A 25 -6.08 -2.69 -38.17
N GLN A 26 -6.78 -2.88 -37.06
CA GLN A 26 -8.18 -3.28 -37.05
C GLN A 26 -8.94 -2.25 -36.21
N PRO A 27 -10.02 -1.64 -36.73
CA PRO A 27 -10.83 -0.74 -35.93
C PRO A 27 -11.52 -1.57 -34.84
N LEU A 28 -10.98 -1.53 -33.63
CA LEU A 28 -11.74 -1.91 -32.44
C LEU A 28 -12.91 -0.93 -32.37
N SER A 29 -14.09 -1.35 -32.83
CA SER A 29 -15.34 -0.71 -32.47
C SER A 29 -15.51 -0.87 -30.96
N LEU A 30 -14.93 0.05 -30.19
CA LEU A 30 -15.20 0.24 -28.78
C LEU A 30 -16.62 0.78 -28.65
N HIS A 31 -17.60 -0.11 -28.86
CA HIS A 31 -18.96 0.09 -28.36
C HIS A 31 -18.87 -0.09 -26.84
N LEU A 32 -18.40 0.92 -26.12
CA LEU A 32 -18.67 1.02 -24.69
C LEU A 32 -20.17 1.29 -24.55
N SER A 33 -20.96 0.23 -24.45
CA SER A 33 -22.29 0.35 -23.89
C SER A 33 -22.11 0.73 -22.42
N CYS A 34 -22.42 1.98 -22.08
CA CYS A 34 -22.57 2.39 -20.69
C CYS A 34 -23.74 1.57 -20.13
N THR A 35 -23.44 0.45 -19.48
CA THR A 35 -24.45 -0.35 -18.79
C THR A 35 -25.07 0.50 -17.69
N THR A 36 -26.39 0.48 -17.60
CA THR A 36 -27.14 1.09 -16.50
C THR A 36 -26.64 0.56 -15.16
N ASP A 37 -26.50 1.46 -14.17
CA ASP A 37 -26.14 1.09 -12.80
C ASP A 37 -27.08 -0.02 -12.30
N LEU A 38 -26.51 -1.07 -11.69
CA LEU A 38 -27.26 -2.26 -11.28
C LEU A 38 -28.25 -1.96 -10.15
N VAL A 39 -27.90 -1.05 -9.25
CA VAL A 39 -28.75 -0.63 -8.14
C VAL A 39 -29.87 0.25 -8.66
N ASP A 40 -29.57 1.19 -9.56
CA ASP A 40 -30.62 1.97 -10.23
C ASP A 40 -31.56 1.05 -11.02
N SER A 41 -31.01 0.09 -11.78
CA SER A 41 -31.80 -0.89 -12.52
C SER A 41 -32.70 -1.72 -11.60
N TYR A 42 -32.20 -2.14 -10.43
CA TYR A 42 -33.02 -2.82 -9.42
C TYR A 42 -34.23 -1.97 -9.01
N TYR A 43 -34.00 -0.70 -8.66
CA TYR A 43 -35.08 0.19 -8.25
C TYR A 43 -36.09 0.49 -9.36
N GLN A 44 -35.64 0.57 -10.62
CA GLN A 44 -36.52 0.80 -11.77
C GLN A 44 -37.37 -0.42 -12.16
N ASN A 45 -36.97 -1.62 -11.75
CA ASN A 45 -37.64 -2.87 -12.11
C ASN A 45 -38.52 -3.46 -10.99
N LEU A 46 -38.76 -2.73 -9.90
CA LEU A 46 -39.66 -3.14 -8.82
C LEU A 46 -41.10 -3.30 -9.32
N ARG A 47 -41.77 -4.37 -8.90
CA ARG A 47 -43.17 -4.59 -9.25
C ARG A 47 -44.08 -3.63 -8.47
N PRO A 48 -45.25 -3.26 -9.03
CA PRO A 48 -46.22 -2.46 -8.28
C PRO A 48 -46.59 -3.14 -6.95
N GLY A 49 -46.38 -2.42 -5.84
CA GLY A 49 -46.65 -2.93 -4.48
C GLY A 49 -45.49 -3.69 -3.82
N GLU A 50 -44.36 -3.88 -4.52
CA GLU A 50 -43.15 -4.47 -3.96
C GLU A 50 -42.39 -3.42 -3.13
N SER A 51 -42.03 -3.77 -1.90
CA SER A 51 -41.18 -2.92 -1.06
C SER A 51 -39.71 -3.15 -1.43
N PRO A 52 -38.93 -2.09 -1.71
CA PRO A 52 -37.51 -2.24 -1.99
C PRO A 52 -36.74 -2.80 -0.79
N GLU A 53 -35.78 -3.66 -1.07
CA GLU A 53 -34.72 -4.00 -0.11
C GLU A 53 -33.79 -2.78 0.07
N HIS A 54 -33.25 -2.64 1.28
CA HIS A 54 -32.30 -1.57 1.58
C HIS A 54 -30.88 -2.00 1.14
N VAL A 55 -30.50 -1.61 -0.07
CA VAL A 55 -29.18 -1.87 -0.64
C VAL A 55 -28.20 -0.79 -0.19
N MET A 56 -27.11 -1.19 0.46
CA MET A 56 -25.99 -0.28 0.77
C MET A 56 -24.85 -0.48 -0.23
N VAL A 57 -24.50 0.59 -0.94
CA VAL A 57 -23.41 0.59 -1.92
C VAL A 57 -22.12 1.03 -1.22
N ALA A 58 -21.04 0.28 -1.43
CA ALA A 58 -19.72 0.69 -0.96
C ALA A 58 -19.27 1.98 -1.65
N LYS A 59 -18.50 2.82 -0.95
CA LYS A 59 -17.86 3.97 -1.60
C LYS A 59 -16.87 3.50 -2.66
N GLU A 60 -16.67 4.31 -3.70
CA GLU A 60 -15.73 4.05 -4.80
C GLU A 60 -14.32 3.74 -4.33
N SER A 61 -13.88 4.35 -3.23
CA SER A 61 -12.61 4.04 -2.60
C SER A 61 -12.59 4.42 -1.11
N HIS A 62 -11.68 3.78 -0.38
CA HIS A 62 -11.26 4.16 0.96
C HIS A 62 -9.74 4.15 0.99
N SER A 63 -9.13 5.07 1.74
CA SER A 63 -7.68 5.05 1.97
C SER A 63 -7.27 3.74 2.64
N LEU A 64 -6.10 3.23 2.28
CA LEU A 64 -5.45 2.16 3.04
C LEU A 64 -5.08 2.66 4.44
N TRP A 65 -4.95 1.74 5.38
CA TRP A 65 -4.57 2.03 6.76
C TRP A 65 -3.08 1.82 6.96
N SER A 66 -2.46 2.77 7.64
CA SER A 66 -1.05 2.75 8.00
C SER A 66 -0.88 2.83 9.52
N ILE A 67 0.25 2.34 10.00
CA ILE A 67 0.75 2.50 11.37
C ILE A 67 2.12 3.19 11.34
N LEU A 68 2.50 3.82 12.45
CA LEU A 68 3.86 4.33 12.63
C LEU A 68 4.69 3.23 13.28
N ARG A 69 5.89 3.03 12.74
CA ARG A 69 6.88 2.08 13.25
C ARG A 69 8.22 2.77 13.34
N CYS A 70 8.95 2.56 14.43
CA CYS A 70 10.34 2.99 14.51
C CYS A 70 11.24 1.90 13.94
N VAL A 71 12.06 2.23 12.93
CA VAL A 71 13.04 1.30 12.35
C VAL A 71 14.43 1.62 12.88
N ASP A 72 15.12 0.58 13.39
CA ASP A 72 16.45 0.70 14.01
C ASP A 72 16.52 1.73 15.15
N ALA A 73 15.40 1.96 15.84
CA ALA A 73 15.27 2.98 16.89
C ALA A 73 15.59 4.43 16.45
N GLN A 74 15.69 4.72 15.16
CA GLN A 74 16.07 6.04 14.65
C GLN A 74 14.86 6.95 14.41
N GLU A 75 13.96 6.54 13.53
CA GLU A 75 12.85 7.39 13.08
C GLU A 75 11.55 6.60 12.86
N GLN A 76 10.42 7.29 13.02
CA GLN A 76 9.10 6.77 12.70
C GLN A 76 8.84 6.80 11.20
N VAL A 77 8.50 5.64 10.63
CA VAL A 77 8.19 5.44 9.23
C VAL A 77 6.75 4.94 9.10
N GLU A 78 6.04 5.47 8.11
CA GLU A 78 4.70 5.01 7.77
C GLU A 78 4.76 3.58 7.20
N CYS A 79 3.97 2.66 7.78
CA CYS A 79 3.89 1.26 7.37
C CYS A 79 2.46 0.89 7.00
N ILE A 80 2.26 0.31 5.82
CA ILE A 80 0.97 -0.28 5.42
C ILE A 80 0.94 -1.72 5.89
N VAL A 81 -0.14 -2.15 6.54
CA VAL A 81 -0.39 -3.55 6.87
C VAL A 81 -1.22 -4.19 5.76
N ASP A 82 -0.66 -5.20 5.11
CA ASP A 82 -1.28 -5.87 3.96
C ASP A 82 -1.11 -7.40 4.06
N SER A 83 -2.11 -8.07 4.61
CA SER A 83 -2.12 -9.53 4.75
C SER A 83 -2.13 -10.28 3.41
N GLY A 84 -2.45 -9.59 2.31
CA GLY A 84 -2.38 -10.12 0.95
C GLY A 84 -0.96 -10.13 0.37
N CYS A 85 -0.01 -9.43 1.00
CA CYS A 85 1.38 -9.40 0.56
C CYS A 85 2.17 -10.57 1.16
N GLN A 86 2.99 -11.25 0.36
CA GLN A 86 3.80 -12.39 0.81
C GLN A 86 5.08 -12.01 1.56
N ILE A 87 5.47 -10.74 1.51
CA ILE A 87 6.79 -10.27 1.99
C ILE A 87 6.64 -9.06 2.91
N ILE A 88 7.72 -8.74 3.60
CA ILE A 88 7.91 -7.42 4.18
C ILE A 88 8.86 -6.65 3.27
N ALA A 89 8.48 -5.43 2.92
CA ALA A 89 9.22 -4.61 1.96
C ALA A 89 9.43 -3.19 2.48
N MET A 90 10.53 -2.57 2.07
CA MET A 90 10.90 -1.19 2.37
C MET A 90 11.39 -0.52 1.09
N SER A 91 11.06 0.75 0.90
CA SER A 91 11.60 1.53 -0.22
C SER A 91 13.10 1.72 -0.10
N GLU A 92 13.80 1.74 -1.23
CA GLU A 92 15.22 2.11 -1.30
C GLU A 92 15.47 3.47 -0.63
N GLU A 93 14.56 4.43 -0.83
CA GLU A 93 14.67 5.76 -0.22
C GLU A 93 14.70 5.70 1.31
N VAL A 94 13.78 4.95 1.93
CA VAL A 94 13.77 4.77 3.39
C VAL A 94 15.01 4.02 3.85
N CYS A 95 15.42 2.99 3.11
CA CYS A 95 16.62 2.22 3.41
C CYS A 95 17.88 3.10 3.42
N HIS A 96 18.03 3.95 2.41
CA HIS A 96 19.11 4.91 2.29
C HIS A 96 19.08 5.96 3.41
N ASP A 97 17.91 6.57 3.65
CA ASP A 97 17.74 7.60 4.68
C ASP A 97 18.07 7.09 6.10
N LEU A 98 17.75 5.82 6.38
CA LEU A 98 18.05 5.16 7.65
C LEU A 98 19.44 4.50 7.68
N HIS A 99 20.22 4.62 6.61
CA HIS A 99 21.55 4.02 6.47
C HIS A 99 21.56 2.49 6.72
N ILE A 100 20.48 1.81 6.31
CA ILE A 100 20.30 0.37 6.50
C ILE A 100 21.13 -0.39 5.46
N ARG A 101 21.91 -1.37 5.91
CA ARG A 101 22.61 -2.31 5.01
C ARG A 101 21.68 -3.44 4.60
N TYR A 102 21.81 -3.89 3.37
CA TYR A 102 21.12 -5.06 2.84
C TYR A 102 22.09 -5.95 2.07
N ASP A 103 21.77 -7.25 2.00
CA ASP A 103 22.48 -8.23 1.20
C ASP A 103 21.94 -8.21 -0.24
N PRO A 104 22.71 -7.75 -1.24
CA PRO A 104 22.28 -7.70 -2.63
C PRO A 104 22.28 -9.07 -3.32
N THR A 105 22.71 -10.14 -2.65
CA THR A 105 22.69 -11.49 -3.22
C THR A 105 21.34 -12.19 -3.01
N VAL A 106 20.53 -11.71 -2.07
CA VAL A 106 19.19 -12.23 -1.79
C VAL A 106 18.15 -11.41 -2.54
N ILE A 107 17.85 -11.84 -3.78
CA ILE A 107 16.95 -11.15 -4.69
C ILE A 107 15.60 -11.87 -4.76
N LEU A 108 14.54 -11.09 -4.61
CA LEU A 108 13.16 -11.50 -4.85
C LEU A 108 12.70 -10.96 -6.20
N ASN A 109 12.27 -11.85 -7.08
CA ASN A 109 11.69 -11.48 -8.37
C ASN A 109 10.19 -11.27 -8.23
N MET A 110 9.72 -10.02 -8.21
CA MET A 110 8.29 -9.72 -8.11
C MET A 110 7.65 -9.74 -9.50
N GLN A 111 6.62 -10.56 -9.68
CA GLN A 111 5.88 -10.63 -10.94
C GLN A 111 4.64 -9.74 -10.89
N SER A 112 4.53 -8.82 -11.85
CA SER A 112 3.37 -7.97 -12.07
C SER A 112 2.27 -8.70 -12.84
N ALA A 113 1.03 -8.20 -12.76
CA ALA A 113 -0.11 -8.69 -13.52
C ALA A 113 0.07 -8.60 -15.04
N ASN A 114 0.94 -7.71 -15.53
CA ASN A 114 1.30 -7.61 -16.94
C ASN A 114 2.47 -8.54 -17.34
N GLY A 115 2.94 -9.41 -16.43
CA GLY A 115 4.03 -10.34 -16.67
C GLY A 115 5.45 -9.75 -16.53
N SER A 116 5.59 -8.45 -16.25
CA SER A 116 6.91 -7.88 -15.99
C SER A 116 7.46 -8.40 -14.65
N VAL A 117 8.77 -8.65 -14.60
CA VAL A 117 9.46 -9.03 -13.37
C VAL A 117 10.29 -7.84 -12.89
N ASN A 118 10.01 -7.38 -11.68
CA ASN A 118 10.78 -6.33 -11.00
C ASN A 118 11.53 -6.96 -9.82
N PRO A 119 12.86 -7.07 -9.88
CA PRO A 119 13.64 -7.61 -8.78
C PRO A 119 13.70 -6.63 -7.60
N SER A 120 13.76 -7.16 -6.38
CA SER A 120 14.21 -6.39 -5.21
C SER A 120 15.69 -6.04 -5.34
N LEU A 121 16.17 -5.02 -4.62
CA LEU A 121 17.59 -4.66 -4.54
C LEU A 121 18.38 -5.60 -3.62
N GLY A 122 17.73 -6.19 -2.62
CA GLY A 122 18.34 -7.14 -1.70
C GLY A 122 17.50 -7.34 -0.44
N LEU A 123 18.09 -7.98 0.58
CA LEU A 123 17.43 -8.28 1.85
C LEU A 123 18.17 -7.63 3.03
N ALA A 124 17.49 -6.79 3.80
CA ALA A 124 17.92 -6.39 5.13
C ALA A 124 17.47 -7.43 6.15
N GLN A 125 18.44 -8.09 6.79
CA GLN A 125 18.19 -9.24 7.65
C GLN A 125 18.08 -8.85 9.12
N ASN A 126 17.15 -9.50 9.83
CA ASN A 126 16.96 -9.36 11.29
C ASN A 126 16.86 -7.89 11.74
N MET A 127 16.18 -7.05 10.97
CA MET A 127 16.06 -5.64 11.27
C MET A 127 15.20 -5.45 12.51
N PRO A 128 15.73 -4.85 13.60
CA PRO A 128 14.92 -4.53 14.75
C PRO A 128 13.97 -3.41 14.38
N CYS A 129 12.69 -3.58 14.70
CA CYS A 129 11.83 -2.44 14.70
C CYS A 129 10.67 -2.54 15.66
N THR A 130 10.29 -1.36 16.13
CA THR A 130 9.41 -1.16 17.26
C THR A 130 8.06 -0.64 16.78
N ILE A 131 6.99 -1.31 17.21
CA ILE A 131 5.61 -0.92 16.97
C ILE A 131 4.91 -0.87 18.32
N GLY A 132 4.47 0.33 18.73
CA GLY A 132 4.08 0.56 20.12
C GLY A 132 5.27 0.24 21.03
N ASP A 133 5.08 -0.70 21.96
CA ASP A 133 6.10 -1.14 22.90
C ASP A 133 6.76 -2.47 22.52
N ILE A 134 6.39 -3.05 21.37
CA ILE A 134 6.86 -4.37 20.92
C ILE A 134 7.98 -4.19 19.90
N THR A 135 9.13 -4.82 20.15
CA THR A 135 10.25 -4.86 19.19
C THR A 135 10.27 -6.21 18.47
N LEU A 136 10.21 -6.16 17.14
CA LEU A 136 10.20 -7.33 16.25
C LEU A 136 11.46 -7.31 15.39
N TYR A 137 12.02 -8.49 15.12
CA TYR A 137 13.13 -8.65 14.19
C TYR A 137 12.60 -9.16 12.85
N LEU A 138 12.73 -8.36 11.79
CA LEU A 138 12.12 -8.65 10.50
C LEU A 138 13.13 -8.86 9.38
N GLN A 139 12.75 -9.70 8.43
CA GLN A 139 13.41 -9.82 7.13
C GLN A 139 12.73 -8.86 6.16
N ILE A 140 13.45 -7.86 5.65
CA ILE A 140 12.86 -6.75 4.88
C ILE A 140 13.51 -6.68 3.50
N HIS A 141 12.73 -6.93 2.45
CA HIS A 141 13.20 -6.75 1.07
C HIS A 141 13.25 -5.26 0.71
N ILE A 142 14.36 -4.83 0.11
CA ILE A 142 14.53 -3.46 -0.35
C ILE A 142 14.01 -3.35 -1.79
N ILE A 143 13.06 -2.46 -2.03
CA ILE A 143 12.38 -2.33 -3.32
C ILE A 143 12.71 -0.97 -3.93
N TRP A 144 13.03 -0.98 -5.22
CA TRP A 144 13.28 0.24 -5.99
C TRP A 144 11.97 0.95 -6.32
N ASN A 145 11.87 2.23 -5.94
CA ASN A 145 10.77 3.13 -6.25
C ASN A 145 9.33 2.57 -6.02
N PRO A 146 9.01 1.96 -4.86
CA PRO A 146 7.65 1.54 -4.56
C PRO A 146 6.75 2.74 -4.20
N ALA A 147 5.44 2.52 -4.25
CA ALA A 147 4.46 3.54 -3.86
C ALA A 147 4.28 3.70 -2.32
N TYR A 148 5.05 2.97 -1.52
CA TYR A 148 4.95 2.90 -0.06
C TYR A 148 6.33 3.02 0.59
N ASP A 149 6.37 3.46 1.83
CA ASP A 149 7.61 3.56 2.59
C ASP A 149 7.99 2.18 3.13
N ILE A 150 7.06 1.52 3.84
CA ILE A 150 7.17 0.13 4.28
C ILE A 150 5.83 -0.60 4.07
N LEU A 151 5.91 -1.87 3.66
CA LEU A 151 4.79 -2.79 3.55
C LEU A 151 5.01 -3.98 4.50
N LEU A 152 4.08 -4.18 5.42
CA LEU A 152 4.07 -5.28 6.38
C LEU A 152 3.13 -6.37 5.85
N GLY A 153 3.71 -7.37 5.20
CA GLY A 153 2.96 -8.51 4.68
C GLY A 153 2.78 -9.66 5.65
N ARG A 154 2.44 -10.82 5.08
CA ARG A 154 2.15 -12.07 5.79
C ARG A 154 3.18 -12.48 6.86
N PRO A 155 4.51 -12.29 6.68
CA PRO A 155 5.46 -12.62 7.74
C PRO A 155 5.22 -11.83 9.03
N PHE A 156 4.76 -10.58 8.93
CA PHE A 156 4.38 -9.78 10.09
C PHE A 156 3.13 -10.34 10.77
N ASP A 157 2.10 -10.68 9.99
CA ASP A 157 0.86 -11.26 10.53
C ASP A 157 1.11 -12.56 11.28
N VAL A 158 1.89 -13.46 10.69
CA VAL A 158 2.20 -14.76 11.27
C VAL A 158 3.05 -14.60 12.53
N LEU A 159 4.04 -13.72 12.50
CA LEU A 159 4.92 -13.49 13.66
C LEU A 159 4.16 -12.90 14.85
N THR A 160 3.17 -12.05 14.60
CA THR A 160 2.48 -11.29 15.64
C THR A 160 1.05 -11.74 15.91
N CYS A 161 0.58 -12.79 15.25
CA CYS A 161 -0.83 -13.17 15.24
C CYS A 161 -1.75 -11.95 14.98
N SER A 162 -1.36 -11.11 14.01
CA SER A 162 -2.00 -9.81 13.80
C SER A 162 -3.49 -9.98 13.44
N SER A 163 -4.30 -9.01 13.83
CA SER A 163 -5.68 -8.89 13.35
C SER A 163 -6.07 -7.45 13.09
N VAL A 164 -6.81 -7.22 12.02
CA VAL A 164 -7.31 -5.91 11.61
C VAL A 164 -8.82 -5.90 11.75
N LYS A 165 -9.35 -4.95 12.53
CA LYS A 165 -10.79 -4.74 12.69
C LYS A 165 -11.15 -3.34 12.22
N THR A 166 -11.97 -3.25 11.17
CA THR A 166 -12.52 -2.00 10.64
C THR A 166 -13.99 -1.92 11.01
N ASN A 167 -14.43 -0.78 11.54
CA ASN A 167 -15.84 -0.52 11.84
C ASN A 167 -16.51 0.39 10.79
N SER A 168 -17.84 0.53 10.88
CA SER A 168 -18.64 1.37 9.98
C SER A 168 -18.34 2.87 10.06
N ALA A 169 -17.61 3.32 11.10
CA ALA A 169 -17.13 4.69 11.24
C ALA A 169 -15.75 4.90 10.58
N ASN A 170 -15.28 3.95 9.76
CA ASN A 170 -13.95 3.94 9.16
C ASN A 170 -12.82 4.07 10.20
N LYS A 171 -13.01 3.53 11.41
CA LYS A 171 -11.92 3.37 12.37
C LYS A 171 -11.38 1.96 12.25
N THR A 172 -10.10 1.86 11.95
CA THR A 172 -9.38 0.60 11.92
C THR A 172 -8.47 0.49 13.14
N ILE A 173 -8.54 -0.65 13.82
CA ILE A 173 -7.67 -0.99 14.93
C ILE A 173 -6.90 -2.24 14.52
N ILE A 174 -5.59 -2.19 14.68
CA ILE A 174 -4.71 -3.33 14.45
C ILE A 174 -4.32 -3.87 15.82
N THR A 175 -4.53 -5.15 16.05
CA THR A 175 -4.11 -5.83 17.27
C THR A 175 -2.96 -6.77 16.92
N ILE A 176 -1.90 -6.71 17.71
CA ILE A 176 -0.75 -7.60 17.59
C ILE A 176 -0.44 -8.26 18.94
N THR A 177 0.12 -9.45 18.88
CA THR A 177 0.66 -10.20 20.01
C THR A 177 2.17 -10.16 19.90
N ASP A 178 2.85 -9.80 21.00
CA ASP A 178 4.30 -9.92 21.08
C ASP A 178 4.68 -11.41 21.06
N PRO A 179 5.45 -11.88 20.07
CA PRO A 179 5.85 -13.29 20.01
C PRO A 179 6.68 -13.74 21.22
N ASN A 180 7.36 -12.82 21.92
CA ASN A 180 8.24 -13.14 23.04
C ASN A 180 7.50 -13.16 24.37
N THR A 181 6.64 -12.17 24.62
CA THR A 181 5.94 -12.01 25.92
C THR A 181 4.49 -12.48 25.91
N GLN A 182 3.93 -12.74 24.73
CA GLN A 182 2.50 -13.05 24.53
C GLN A 182 1.54 -11.92 24.94
N ILE A 183 2.06 -10.71 25.21
CA ILE A 183 1.24 -9.54 25.51
C ILE A 183 0.56 -9.06 24.22
N VAL A 184 -0.74 -8.76 24.33
CA VAL A 184 -1.55 -8.26 23.22
C VAL A 184 -1.65 -6.74 23.30
N THR A 185 -1.31 -6.07 22.20
CA THR A 185 -1.33 -4.60 22.08
C THR A 185 -2.22 -4.17 20.92
N ALA A 186 -3.05 -3.14 21.16
CA ALA A 186 -3.81 -2.47 20.11
C ALA A 186 -3.03 -1.25 19.60
N ILE A 187 -2.75 -1.23 18.31
CA ILE A 187 -2.03 -0.16 17.62
C ILE A 187 -3.05 0.76 16.94
N PRO A 188 -3.00 2.08 17.19
CA PRO A 188 -3.81 3.02 16.44
C PRO A 188 -3.35 3.06 14.98
N SER A 189 -4.30 3.00 14.06
CA SER A 189 -4.03 3.20 12.63
C SER A 189 -4.55 4.56 12.17
N PHE A 190 -4.02 5.03 11.06
CA PHE A 190 -4.40 6.28 10.41
C PHE A 190 -4.44 6.08 8.89
N ALA A 191 -5.02 7.04 8.16
CA ALA A 191 -5.12 6.93 6.71
C ALA A 191 -3.73 7.08 6.07
N ARG A 192 -3.39 6.18 5.15
CA ARG A 192 -2.15 6.23 4.37
C ARG A 192 -1.92 7.60 3.76
N GLY A 193 -0.66 8.04 3.77
CA GLY A 193 -0.22 9.31 3.18
C GLY A 193 -0.21 10.48 4.16
N GLN A 194 -0.74 10.33 5.37
CA GLN A 194 -0.72 11.38 6.39
C GLN A 194 0.69 11.62 6.95
N HIS A 195 1.54 10.60 6.95
CA HIS A 195 2.90 10.65 7.49
C HIS A 195 3.95 10.20 6.49
N ARG A 196 3.60 10.15 5.20
CA ARG A 196 4.53 9.76 4.15
C ARG A 196 5.69 10.75 4.09
N ARG A 197 6.91 10.23 4.06
CA ARG A 197 8.09 11.08 3.87
C ARG A 197 8.00 11.79 2.52
N GLN A 198 8.35 13.08 2.51
CA GLN A 198 8.50 13.79 1.25
C GLN A 198 9.81 13.36 0.60
N PRO A 199 9.84 13.17 -0.74
CA PRO A 199 11.07 12.84 -1.43
C PRO A 199 12.16 13.86 -1.13
N LYS A 200 13.28 13.43 -0.55
CA LYS A 200 14.44 14.33 -0.46
C LYS A 200 14.98 14.57 -1.87
N PRO A 201 15.38 15.81 -2.21
CA PRO A 201 16.04 16.05 -3.50
C PRO A 201 17.29 15.16 -3.60
N PRO A 202 17.60 14.62 -4.79
CA PRO A 202 18.69 13.68 -4.95
C PRO A 202 20.02 14.29 -4.48
N VAL A 203 20.63 13.64 -3.49
CA VAL A 203 21.99 13.97 -3.06
C VAL A 203 22.93 13.55 -4.19
N LYS A 204 23.75 14.48 -4.70
CA LYS A 204 24.81 14.14 -5.66
C LYS A 204 25.79 13.19 -4.97
N MET A 205 25.75 11.91 -5.34
CA MET A 205 26.70 10.91 -4.85
C MET A 205 28.08 11.19 -5.44
N GLU A 206 29.00 11.73 -4.62
CA GLU A 206 30.43 11.62 -4.90
C GLU A 206 30.84 10.16 -4.67
N ILE A 207 31.21 9.47 -5.75
CA ILE A 207 31.71 8.10 -5.71
C ILE A 207 33.00 8.11 -4.88
N GLN A 208 32.94 7.63 -3.64
CA GLN A 208 34.14 7.32 -2.87
C GLN A 208 34.83 6.12 -3.52
N ASN A 209 35.93 6.38 -4.21
CA ASN A 209 36.79 5.39 -4.84
C ASN A 209 37.30 4.39 -3.80
N PHE A 210 36.67 3.22 -3.70
CA PHE A 210 37.28 2.05 -3.07
C PHE A 210 38.48 1.61 -3.92
N ARG A 211 39.68 2.02 -3.52
CA ARG A 211 40.93 1.47 -4.05
C ARG A 211 40.99 -0.01 -3.66
N ILE A 212 40.68 -0.87 -4.61
CA ILE A 212 41.03 -2.30 -4.54
C ILE A 212 42.55 -2.37 -4.64
N LEU A 213 43.23 -2.50 -3.48
CA LEU A 213 44.63 -2.93 -3.46
C LEU A 213 44.66 -4.42 -3.79
N SER A 214 44.81 -4.72 -5.08
CA SER A 214 45.14 -6.07 -5.53
C SER A 214 46.55 -6.42 -5.04
N ARG A 215 46.66 -7.47 -4.23
CA ARG A 215 47.95 -8.08 -3.86
C ARG A 215 48.63 -8.62 -5.13
N LYS A 216 49.91 -8.27 -5.31
CA LYS A 216 50.95 -9.13 -5.87
C LYS A 216 52.22 -8.90 -5.07
#